data_AF-A0A842W7P6-F1
#
_entry.id   AF-A0A842W7P6-F1
#
_cell.length_a   1.000
_cell.length_b   1.000
_cell.length_c   1.000
_cell.angle_alpha   90.00
_cell.angle_beta   90.00
_cell.angle_gamma   90.00
#
_symmetry.space_group_name_H-M   'P 1'
#
loop_
_entity.id
_entity.type
_entity.pdbx_description
1 polymer ?
#
loop_
_entity_poly.entity_id
_entity_poly.type
_entity_poly.pdbx_seq_one_letter_code
_entity_poly.pdbx_strand_id
1 'polypeptide(L)'
;MPTNVTAEYSAAEMEYTKASTTEEKLKALKKMLSTAPTHKGAEKLRQEIKTKISKLKEKQKKEAEQKKGRGGITVPKEGAAQIILVGTPNSGKSTLLNKLSGADVEVADYPYTTAKPEIGMMDYKGIKLQIVEIPAIVENFSDTENGKAYLGIINQADLVVLLFRNIDEYDILRKELADIDVKQIIYNENNDIKEDIWRGLNIIKVYTKEPGKEPSYPPFAIEKESTIGDMAEHVHRDFIKKFRFARVWGKSATHDGQRVGIDHELKDDDIVELHMK
;
A
#
# COMPACT_ATOMS: atom_id res chain seq x y z
N MET A 1 45.36 -0.29 38.85
CA MET A 1 46.23 0.81 38.38
C MET A 1 45.41 1.67 37.44
N PRO A 2 45.48 3.01 37.49
CA PRO A 2 44.75 3.86 36.56
C PRO A 2 45.28 3.59 35.14
N THR A 3 44.39 3.12 34.27
CA THR A 3 44.72 2.82 32.88
C THR A 3 44.91 4.14 32.16
N ASN A 4 46.16 4.52 31.86
CA ASN A 4 46.42 5.70 31.03
C ASN A 4 45.92 5.39 29.62
N VAL A 5 44.76 5.93 29.25
CA VAL A 5 44.11 5.71 27.96
C VAL A 5 44.64 6.72 26.94
N THR A 6 44.71 6.32 25.68
CA THR A 6 45.21 7.18 24.61
C THR A 6 44.26 8.37 24.36
N ALA A 7 44.76 9.46 23.79
CA ALA A 7 43.92 10.56 23.33
C ALA A 7 42.83 10.09 22.35
N GLU A 8 43.17 9.11 21.52
CA GLU A 8 42.24 8.47 20.58
C GLU A 8 41.11 7.70 21.29
N TYR A 9 41.41 7.01 22.38
CA TYR A 9 40.39 6.34 23.20
C TYR A 9 39.46 7.35 23.87
N SER A 10 40.02 8.43 24.42
CA SER A 10 39.25 9.50 25.07
C SER A 10 38.30 10.18 24.09
N ALA A 11 38.75 10.42 22.84
CA ALA A 11 37.89 10.92 21.78
C ALA A 11 36.76 9.95 21.42
N ALA A 12 37.05 8.64 21.32
CA ALA A 12 36.04 7.62 21.05
C ALA A 12 35.01 7.48 22.20
N GLU A 13 35.42 7.72 23.44
CA GLU A 13 34.54 7.75 24.62
C GLU A 13 33.60 8.98 24.61
N MET A 14 34.10 10.14 24.19
CA MET A 14 33.27 11.33 23.98
C MET A 14 32.26 11.11 22.85
N GLU A 15 32.66 10.46 21.75
CA GLU A 15 31.75 10.08 20.66
C GLU A 15 30.65 9.14 21.16
N TYR A 16 30.99 8.15 21.99
CA TYR A 16 30.00 7.24 22.58
C TYR A 16 28.99 7.97 23.48
N THR A 17 29.46 8.94 24.26
CA THR A 17 28.61 9.72 25.18
C THR A 17 27.66 10.64 24.42
N LYS A 18 28.11 11.22 23.30
CA LYS A 18 27.30 12.11 22.45
C LYS A 18 26.36 11.37 21.50
N ALA A 19 26.62 10.09 21.24
CA ALA A 19 25.83 9.29 20.30
C ALA A 19 24.37 9.17 20.74
N SER A 20 23.45 9.51 19.84
CA SER A 20 22.00 9.46 20.09
C SER A 20 21.38 8.19 19.53
N THR A 21 21.95 7.63 18.46
CA THR A 21 21.43 6.41 17.82
C THR A 21 22.18 5.14 18.24
N THR A 22 21.52 3.98 18.13
CA THR A 22 22.13 2.67 18.38
C THR A 22 23.32 2.40 17.45
N GLU A 23 23.25 2.88 16.20
CA GLU A 23 24.30 2.72 15.19
C GLU A 23 25.54 3.57 15.52
N GLU A 24 25.34 4.84 15.90
CA GLU A 24 26.41 5.72 16.37
C GLU A 24 27.10 5.14 17.62
N LYS A 25 26.32 4.64 18.59
CA LYS A 25 26.84 3.99 19.80
C LYS A 25 27.68 2.76 19.47
N LEU A 26 27.24 1.95 18.50
CA LEU A 26 27.97 0.76 18.07
C LEU A 26 29.28 1.11 17.35
N LYS A 27 29.26 2.16 16.52
CA LYS A 27 30.45 2.69 15.84
C LYS A 27 31.49 3.20 16.85
N ALA A 28 31.05 3.99 17.82
CA ALA A 28 31.91 4.52 18.89
C ALA A 28 32.50 3.40 19.76
N LEU A 29 31.71 2.41 20.17
CA LEU A 29 32.21 1.27 20.96
C LEU A 29 33.23 0.41 20.21
N LYS A 30 33.06 0.22 18.89
CA LYS A 30 34.06 -0.47 18.05
C LYS A 30 35.39 0.31 18.01
N LYS A 31 35.33 1.64 17.90
CA LYS A 31 36.48 2.54 17.93
C LYS A 31 37.16 2.56 19.31
N MET A 32 36.39 2.53 20.40
CA MET A 32 36.91 2.37 21.76
C MET A 32 37.62 1.02 21.91
N LEU A 33 37.08 -0.07 21.35
CA LEU A 33 37.71 -1.40 21.45
C LEU A 33 39.04 -1.48 20.67
N SER A 34 39.14 -0.81 19.51
CA SER A 34 40.36 -0.80 18.70
C SER A 34 41.48 0.05 19.30
N THR A 35 41.12 1.15 19.97
CA THR A 35 42.05 2.09 20.61
C THR A 35 42.35 1.76 22.07
N ALA A 36 41.62 0.82 22.68
CA ALA A 36 41.84 0.38 24.05
C ALA A 36 43.21 -0.29 24.22
N PRO A 37 43.91 -0.06 25.36
CA PRO A 37 45.18 -0.73 25.63
C PRO A 37 45.06 -2.26 25.62
N THR A 38 46.11 -2.97 25.20
CA THR A 38 46.15 -4.44 25.04
C THR A 38 46.85 -5.18 26.19
N HIS A 39 47.40 -4.46 27.17
CA HIS A 39 48.14 -5.05 28.29
C HIS A 39 47.22 -5.63 29.37
N LYS A 40 47.78 -6.49 30.23
CA LYS A 40 47.05 -7.26 31.27
C LYS A 40 46.16 -6.41 32.19
N GLY A 41 46.56 -5.17 32.48
CA GLY A 41 45.79 -4.22 33.29
C GLY A 41 44.51 -3.67 32.63
N ALA A 42 44.39 -3.75 31.31
CA ALA A 42 43.24 -3.25 30.53
C ALA A 42 42.28 -4.37 30.09
N GLU A 43 42.52 -5.61 30.51
CA GLU A 43 41.73 -6.77 30.11
C GLU A 43 40.26 -6.64 30.50
N LYS A 44 39.98 -6.19 31.74
CA LYS A 44 38.62 -5.93 32.24
C LYS A 44 37.88 -4.88 31.40
N LEU A 45 38.56 -3.78 31.05
CA LEU A 45 38.01 -2.71 30.23
C LEU A 45 37.60 -3.21 28.84
N ARG A 46 38.46 -3.99 28.18
CA ARG A 46 38.14 -4.57 26.87
C ARG A 46 36.97 -5.55 26.94
N GLN A 47 36.87 -6.33 28.01
CA GLN A 47 35.73 -7.23 28.21
C GLN A 47 34.42 -6.44 28.36
N GLU A 48 34.42 -5.37 29.16
CA GLU A 48 33.26 -4.50 29.31
C GLU A 48 32.80 -3.90 27.98
N ILE A 49 33.74 -3.42 27.15
CA ILE A 49 33.43 -2.89 25.81
C ILE A 49 32.85 -4.00 24.91
N LYS A 50 33.46 -5.19 24.89
CA LYS A 50 32.94 -6.34 24.11
C LYS A 50 31.53 -6.75 24.54
N THR A 51 31.26 -6.79 25.84
CA THR A 51 29.91 -7.09 26.38
C THR A 51 28.91 -6.02 25.96
N LYS A 52 29.25 -4.73 26.02
CA LYS A 52 28.38 -3.64 25.54
C LYS A 52 28.07 -3.77 24.05
N ILE A 53 29.07 -4.10 23.22
CA ILE A 53 28.90 -4.36 21.79
C ILE A 53 27.96 -5.55 21.56
N SER A 54 28.16 -6.66 22.26
CA SER A 54 27.31 -7.85 22.14
C SER A 54 25.86 -7.55 22.52
N LYS A 55 25.61 -6.87 23.64
CA LYS A 55 24.26 -6.47 24.07
C LYS A 55 23.58 -5.54 23.07
N LEU A 56 24.30 -4.56 22.51
CA LEU A 56 23.72 -3.66 21.50
C LEU A 56 23.47 -4.37 20.17
N LYS A 57 24.33 -5.31 19.77
CA LYS A 57 24.09 -6.16 18.59
C LYS A 57 22.89 -7.08 18.80
N GLU A 58 22.74 -7.69 19.97
CA GLU A 58 21.57 -8.49 20.30
C GLU A 58 20.31 -7.65 20.35
N LYS A 59 20.36 -6.44 20.91
CA LYS A 59 19.23 -5.51 20.90
C LYS A 59 18.85 -5.11 19.47
N GLN A 60 19.83 -4.76 18.63
CA GLN A 60 19.61 -4.45 17.22
C GLN A 60 19.09 -5.67 16.44
N LYS A 61 19.56 -6.88 16.75
CA LYS A 61 19.07 -8.12 16.17
C LYS A 61 17.64 -8.42 16.61
N LYS A 62 17.30 -8.25 17.88
CA LYS A 62 15.93 -8.39 18.42
C LYS A 62 14.99 -7.31 17.87
N GLU A 63 15.44 -6.07 17.72
CA GLU A 63 14.68 -5.00 17.07
C GLU A 63 14.50 -5.27 15.56
N ALA A 64 15.50 -5.83 14.88
CA ALA A 64 15.41 -6.27 13.50
C ALA A 64 14.54 -7.52 13.33
N GLU A 65 14.56 -8.45 14.29
CA GLU A 65 13.70 -9.63 14.34
C GLU A 65 12.24 -9.25 14.68
N GLN A 66 12.01 -8.26 15.55
CA GLN A 66 10.69 -7.65 15.77
C GLN A 66 10.21 -6.85 14.55
N LYS A 67 11.12 -6.21 13.81
CA LYS A 67 10.81 -5.57 12.52
C LYS A 67 10.62 -6.58 11.38
N LYS A 68 11.24 -7.77 11.44
CA LYS A 68 11.05 -8.87 10.48
C LYS A 68 9.84 -9.76 10.81
N GLY A 69 9.45 -9.86 12.09
CA GLY A 69 8.15 -10.39 12.54
C GLY A 69 7.00 -9.39 12.29
N ARG A 70 7.33 -8.15 11.91
CA ARG A 70 6.46 -7.17 11.26
C ARG A 70 6.43 -7.34 9.73
N GLY A 71 6.54 -8.58 9.24
CA GLY A 71 6.02 -8.92 7.92
C GLY A 71 4.50 -8.86 8.00
N GLY A 72 3.95 -7.63 7.96
CA GLY A 72 2.52 -7.44 7.95
C GLY A 72 1.91 -8.18 6.75
N ILE A 73 0.70 -8.68 6.93
CA ILE A 73 -0.11 -9.19 5.82
C ILE A 73 -0.21 -8.03 4.81
N THR A 74 0.30 -8.22 3.60
CA THR A 74 0.21 -7.23 2.52
C THR A 74 -0.37 -7.89 1.29
N VAL A 75 -1.34 -7.22 0.68
CA VAL A 75 -1.93 -7.66 -0.59
C VAL A 75 -1.54 -6.65 -1.66
N PRO A 76 -0.64 -7.01 -2.61
CA PRO A 76 -0.28 -6.13 -3.72
C PRO A 76 -1.52 -5.72 -4.51
N LYS A 77 -1.59 -4.44 -4.89
CA LYS A 77 -2.66 -3.94 -5.75
C LYS A 77 -2.50 -4.48 -7.16
N GLU A 78 -3.58 -5.02 -7.70
CA GLU A 78 -3.66 -5.49 -9.08
C GLU A 78 -4.88 -4.90 -9.79
N GLY A 79 -4.80 -4.81 -11.12
CA GLY A 79 -5.84 -4.17 -11.93
C GLY A 79 -5.91 -2.65 -11.73
N ALA A 80 -7.08 -2.08 -11.98
CA ALA A 80 -7.30 -0.65 -11.91
C ALA A 80 -7.56 -0.11 -10.49
N ALA A 81 -8.11 -0.95 -9.60
CA ALA A 81 -8.36 -0.60 -8.22
C ALA A 81 -8.50 -1.85 -7.34
N GLN A 82 -8.19 -1.70 -6.05
CA GLN A 82 -8.36 -2.70 -5.01
C GLN A 82 -9.54 -2.34 -4.10
N ILE A 83 -10.53 -3.24 -4.05
CA ILE A 83 -11.76 -3.13 -3.27
C ILE A 83 -11.68 -4.14 -2.13
N ILE A 84 -11.94 -3.71 -0.90
CA ILE A 84 -11.92 -4.61 0.26
C ILE A 84 -13.31 -4.85 0.81
N LEU A 85 -13.70 -6.13 0.90
CA LEU A 85 -14.94 -6.56 1.53
C LEU A 85 -14.72 -6.70 3.04
N VAL A 86 -15.43 -5.87 3.80
CA VAL A 86 -15.34 -5.82 5.25
C VAL A 86 -16.71 -6.09 5.86
N GLY A 87 -16.75 -6.92 6.89
CA GLY A 87 -18.03 -7.31 7.47
C GLY A 87 -17.92 -8.31 8.60
N THR A 88 -19.00 -8.44 9.34
CA THR A 88 -19.15 -9.34 10.50
C THR A 88 -19.20 -10.82 10.09
N PRO A 89 -19.08 -11.77 11.04
CA PRO A 89 -19.23 -13.19 10.73
C PRO A 89 -20.59 -13.48 10.07
N ASN A 90 -20.58 -14.35 9.05
CA ASN A 90 -21.78 -14.73 8.29
C ASN A 90 -22.50 -13.58 7.56
N SER A 91 -21.84 -12.44 7.33
CA SER A 91 -22.42 -11.32 6.58
C SER A 91 -22.48 -11.54 5.06
N GLY A 92 -22.00 -12.68 4.56
CA GLY A 92 -22.04 -13.04 3.13
C GLY A 92 -20.84 -12.55 2.31
N LYS A 93 -19.74 -12.11 2.94
CA LYS A 93 -18.51 -11.65 2.25
C LYS A 93 -18.01 -12.64 1.19
N SER A 94 -17.77 -13.89 1.57
CA SER A 94 -17.25 -14.92 0.66
C SER A 94 -18.24 -15.26 -0.45
N THR A 95 -19.54 -15.22 -0.17
CA THR A 95 -20.57 -15.36 -1.20
C THR A 95 -20.53 -14.20 -2.19
N LEU A 96 -20.36 -12.97 -1.71
CA LEU A 96 -20.24 -11.79 -2.55
C LEU A 96 -18.96 -11.83 -3.38
N LEU A 97 -17.81 -12.16 -2.78
CA LEU A 97 -16.53 -12.31 -3.48
C LEU A 97 -16.68 -13.27 -4.67
N ASN A 98 -17.16 -14.49 -4.42
CA ASN A 98 -17.38 -15.50 -5.46
C ASN A 98 -18.33 -15.04 -6.56
N LYS A 99 -19.40 -14.30 -6.20
CA LYS A 99 -20.34 -13.73 -7.17
C LYS A 99 -19.70 -12.65 -8.04
N LEU A 100 -18.82 -11.82 -7.47
CA LEU A 100 -18.16 -10.72 -8.19
C LEU A 100 -17.03 -11.22 -9.09
N SER A 101 -16.22 -12.17 -8.61
CA SER A 101 -15.06 -12.71 -9.33
C SER A 101 -15.41 -13.71 -10.44
N GLY A 102 -16.67 -14.17 -10.50
CA GLY A 102 -17.09 -15.11 -11.54
C GLY A 102 -16.45 -16.50 -11.43
N ALA A 103 -15.99 -16.87 -10.23
CA ALA A 103 -15.35 -18.15 -9.85
C ALA A 103 -13.83 -18.28 -10.02
N ASP A 104 -13.12 -17.25 -10.51
CA ASP A 104 -11.65 -17.18 -10.43
C ASP A 104 -11.25 -16.50 -9.09
N VAL A 105 -11.26 -17.28 -8.01
CA VAL A 105 -10.75 -16.86 -6.69
C VAL A 105 -9.46 -17.61 -6.41
N GLU A 106 -8.37 -16.88 -6.25
CA GLU A 106 -7.10 -17.45 -5.80
C GLU A 106 -6.98 -17.26 -4.29
N VAL A 107 -6.76 -18.35 -3.56
CA VAL A 107 -6.35 -18.29 -2.15
C VAL A 107 -4.86 -18.00 -2.13
N ALA A 108 -4.49 -16.80 -1.68
CA ALA A 108 -3.10 -16.39 -1.67
C ALA A 108 -2.36 -16.95 -0.45
N ASP A 109 -1.28 -17.68 -0.71
CA ASP A 109 -0.41 -18.26 0.32
C ASP A 109 0.66 -17.25 0.78
N TYR A 110 0.35 -16.52 1.85
CA TYR A 110 1.31 -15.61 2.47
C TYR A 110 2.08 -16.28 3.63
N PRO A 111 3.42 -16.14 3.68
CA PRO A 111 4.19 -16.63 4.81
C PRO A 111 3.73 -15.99 6.12
N TYR A 112 3.62 -16.80 7.18
CA TYR A 112 3.37 -16.35 8.56
C TYR A 112 1.94 -15.83 8.87
N THR A 113 0.93 -16.17 8.06
CA THR A 113 -0.49 -15.80 8.32
C THR A 113 -1.36 -17.03 8.59
N THR A 114 -2.08 -17.05 9.72
CA THR A 114 -3.01 -18.14 10.11
C THR A 114 -4.40 -18.01 9.47
N ALA A 115 -4.85 -16.80 9.15
CA ALA A 115 -6.00 -16.53 8.29
C ALA A 115 -5.51 -15.79 7.04
N LYS A 116 -5.89 -16.27 5.86
CA LYS A 116 -5.42 -15.71 4.58
C LYS A 116 -6.53 -14.83 3.99
N PRO A 117 -6.24 -13.60 3.54
CA PRO A 117 -7.16 -12.87 2.68
C PRO A 117 -7.47 -13.70 1.43
N GLU A 118 -8.73 -13.69 1.01
CA GLU A 118 -9.14 -14.30 -0.27
C GLU A 118 -9.20 -13.22 -1.34
N ILE A 119 -8.64 -13.50 -2.52
CA ILE A 119 -8.50 -12.51 -3.60
C ILE A 119 -9.24 -13.03 -4.83
N GLY A 120 -10.06 -12.18 -5.42
CA GLY A 120 -10.71 -12.42 -6.69
C GLY A 120 -10.53 -11.23 -7.63
N MET A 121 -10.65 -11.49 -8.93
CA MET A 121 -10.63 -10.43 -9.96
C MET A 121 -12.02 -10.30 -10.58
N MET A 122 -12.58 -9.10 -10.53
CA MET A 122 -13.84 -8.76 -11.21
C MET A 122 -13.53 -8.01 -12.51
N ASP A 123 -14.04 -8.49 -13.64
CA ASP A 123 -14.13 -7.67 -14.86
C ASP A 123 -15.46 -6.90 -14.85
N TYR A 124 -15.36 -5.58 -14.95
CA TYR A 124 -16.52 -4.72 -15.09
C TYR A 124 -16.25 -3.59 -16.11
N LYS A 125 -17.11 -3.49 -17.13
CA LYS A 125 -16.96 -2.53 -18.25
C LYS A 125 -15.59 -2.64 -18.96
N GLY A 126 -15.00 -3.84 -18.96
CA GLY A 126 -13.69 -4.12 -19.55
C GLY A 126 -12.49 -3.69 -18.71
N ILE A 127 -12.74 -3.27 -17.46
CA ILE A 127 -11.73 -2.91 -16.48
C ILE A 127 -11.66 -4.00 -15.42
N LYS A 128 -10.46 -4.48 -15.13
CA LYS A 128 -10.20 -5.45 -14.06
C LYS A 128 -10.08 -4.73 -12.72
N LEU A 129 -10.86 -5.16 -11.74
CA LEU A 129 -10.90 -4.65 -10.38
C LEU A 129 -10.58 -5.80 -9.41
N GLN A 130 -9.61 -5.59 -8.53
CA GLN A 130 -9.21 -6.58 -7.52
C GLN A 130 -10.17 -6.50 -6.33
N ILE A 131 -10.76 -7.63 -5.95
CA ILE A 131 -11.62 -7.75 -4.78
C ILE A 131 -10.88 -8.58 -3.74
N VAL A 132 -10.75 -8.06 -2.53
CA VAL A 132 -10.07 -8.73 -1.42
C VAL A 132 -11.05 -8.91 -0.28
N GLU A 133 -11.26 -10.13 0.16
CA GLU A 133 -11.94 -10.42 1.41
C GLU A 133 -10.93 -10.53 2.54
N ILE A 134 -11.15 -9.77 3.61
CA ILE A 134 -10.43 -9.94 4.87
C ILE A 134 -11.26 -10.78 5.86
N PRO A 135 -10.62 -11.39 6.87
CA PRO A 135 -11.34 -12.06 7.94
C PRO A 135 -12.40 -11.17 8.59
N ALA A 136 -13.45 -11.81 9.10
CA ALA A 136 -14.58 -11.10 9.67
C ALA A 136 -14.16 -10.20 10.85
N ILE A 137 -14.65 -8.96 10.82
CA ILE A 137 -14.44 -8.02 11.92
C ILE A 137 -15.42 -8.33 13.05
N VAL A 138 -14.88 -8.37 14.26
CA VAL A 138 -15.59 -8.57 15.53
C VAL A 138 -15.18 -7.47 16.51
N GLU A 139 -15.81 -7.39 17.68
CA GLU A 139 -15.39 -6.44 18.71
C GLU A 139 -13.92 -6.65 19.13
N ASN A 140 -13.19 -5.56 19.28
CA ASN A 140 -11.76 -5.55 19.60
C ASN A 140 -10.93 -6.28 18.53
N PHE A 141 -11.36 -6.21 17.25
CA PHE A 141 -10.63 -6.79 16.12
C PHE A 141 -9.20 -6.27 16.07
N SER A 142 -9.00 -4.97 16.30
CA SER A 142 -7.69 -4.33 16.37
C SER A 142 -6.73 -4.90 17.43
N ASP A 143 -7.24 -5.58 18.46
CA ASP A 143 -6.45 -6.21 19.53
C ASP A 143 -6.11 -7.68 19.23
N THR A 144 -6.69 -8.26 18.17
CA THR A 144 -6.35 -9.63 17.73
C THR A 144 -4.93 -9.70 17.16
N GLU A 145 -4.37 -10.91 17.11
CA GLU A 145 -3.00 -11.19 16.64
C GLU A 145 -2.67 -10.49 15.31
N ASN A 146 -3.60 -10.55 14.35
CA ASN A 146 -3.43 -10.01 13.00
C ASN A 146 -4.31 -8.78 12.70
N GLY A 147 -5.12 -8.31 13.66
CA GLY A 147 -6.11 -7.24 13.45
C GLY A 147 -5.51 -5.97 12.87
N LYS A 148 -4.42 -5.48 13.47
CA LYS A 148 -3.70 -4.28 12.99
C LYS A 148 -3.14 -4.43 11.58
N ALA A 149 -2.74 -5.65 11.20
CA ALA A 149 -2.25 -5.91 9.85
C ALA A 149 -3.40 -5.79 8.83
N TYR A 150 -4.55 -6.42 9.09
CA TYR A 150 -5.72 -6.29 8.22
C TYR A 150 -6.22 -4.86 8.13
N LEU A 151 -6.30 -4.13 9.25
CA LEU A 151 -6.64 -2.69 9.23
C LEU A 151 -5.67 -1.89 8.35
N GLY A 152 -4.38 -2.26 8.35
CA GLY A 152 -3.39 -1.69 7.44
C GLY A 152 -3.66 -1.96 5.95
N ILE A 153 -4.18 -3.14 5.61
CA ILE A 153 -4.63 -3.45 4.23
C ILE A 153 -5.88 -2.63 3.89
N ILE A 154 -6.87 -2.58 4.79
CA ILE A 154 -8.10 -1.77 4.61
C ILE A 154 -7.75 -0.32 4.31
N ASN A 155 -6.80 0.25 5.06
CA ASN A 155 -6.39 1.65 4.91
C ASN A 155 -5.61 1.95 3.61
N GLN A 156 -5.21 0.92 2.87
CA GLN A 156 -4.55 1.08 1.57
C GLN A 156 -5.51 0.84 0.39
N ALA A 157 -6.74 0.38 0.65
CA ALA A 157 -7.72 0.11 -0.37
C ALA A 157 -8.15 1.38 -1.12
N ASP A 158 -8.61 1.22 -2.35
CA ASP A 158 -9.23 2.32 -3.12
C ASP A 158 -10.72 2.48 -2.75
N LEU A 159 -11.35 1.39 -2.29
CA LEU A 159 -12.73 1.39 -1.79
C LEU A 159 -12.96 0.26 -0.78
N VAL A 160 -13.78 0.53 0.23
CA VAL A 160 -14.25 -0.49 1.19
C VAL A 160 -15.76 -0.72 1.01
N VAL A 161 -16.16 -1.98 0.95
CA VAL A 161 -17.57 -2.39 0.93
C VAL A 161 -17.92 -3.01 2.28
N LEU A 162 -18.88 -2.41 2.98
CA LEU A 162 -19.35 -2.86 4.29
C LEU A 162 -20.53 -3.82 4.16
N LEU A 163 -20.41 -4.99 4.79
CA LEU A 163 -21.44 -6.02 4.87
C LEU A 163 -21.79 -6.30 6.33
N PHE A 164 -23.06 -6.10 6.68
CA PHE A 164 -23.61 -6.33 8.02
C PHE A 164 -25.09 -6.69 7.89
N ARG A 165 -25.67 -7.32 8.92
CA ARG A 165 -27.06 -7.80 8.91
C ARG A 165 -28.03 -6.93 9.71
N ASN A 166 -27.52 -6.16 10.65
CA ASN A 166 -28.31 -5.31 11.54
C ASN A 166 -27.48 -4.10 12.00
N ILE A 167 -28.12 -3.19 12.74
CA ILE A 167 -27.50 -1.95 13.20
C ILE A 167 -26.36 -2.18 14.20
N ASP A 168 -26.48 -3.17 15.08
CA ASP A 168 -25.44 -3.49 16.08
C ASP A 168 -24.15 -3.94 15.39
N GLU A 169 -24.26 -4.77 14.34
CA GLU A 169 -23.13 -5.18 13.52
C GLU A 169 -22.49 -4.01 12.77
N TYR A 170 -23.30 -3.06 12.27
CA TYR A 170 -22.78 -1.84 11.65
C TYR A 170 -21.98 -0.98 12.64
N ASP A 171 -22.47 -0.86 13.88
CA ASP A 171 -21.79 -0.10 14.94
C ASP A 171 -20.43 -0.71 15.30
N ILE A 172 -20.30 -2.04 15.30
CA ILE A 172 -19.01 -2.72 15.48
C ILE A 172 -18.04 -2.33 14.35
N LEU A 173 -18.47 -2.45 13.09
CA LEU A 173 -17.63 -2.09 11.94
C LEU A 173 -17.21 -0.63 12.00
N ARG A 174 -18.15 0.28 12.30
CA ARG A 174 -17.88 1.70 12.42
C ARG A 174 -16.86 2.01 13.51
N LYS A 175 -16.93 1.32 14.65
CA LYS A 175 -15.98 1.50 15.76
C LYS A 175 -14.58 1.00 15.40
N GLU A 176 -14.46 -0.19 14.83
CA GLU A 176 -13.15 -0.77 14.47
C GLU A 176 -12.49 -0.05 13.29
N LEU A 177 -13.29 0.56 12.40
CA LEU A 177 -12.80 1.31 11.24
C LEU A 177 -12.72 2.82 11.49
N ALA A 178 -12.84 3.29 12.74
CA ALA A 178 -12.92 4.72 13.06
C ALA A 178 -11.69 5.53 12.59
N ASP A 179 -10.50 4.91 12.59
CA ASP A 179 -9.24 5.53 12.18
C ASP A 179 -8.88 5.25 10.70
N ILE A 180 -9.78 4.63 9.94
CA ILE A 180 -9.56 4.27 8.54
C ILE A 180 -10.07 5.40 7.64
N ASP A 181 -9.13 6.04 6.93
CA ASP A 181 -9.41 7.13 6.00
C ASP A 181 -9.53 6.61 4.56
N VAL A 182 -10.51 5.74 4.35
CA VAL A 182 -10.85 5.19 3.02
C VAL A 182 -12.34 5.29 2.81
N LYS A 183 -12.72 5.60 1.57
CA LYS A 183 -14.13 5.69 1.17
C LYS A 183 -14.82 4.35 1.39
N GLN A 184 -15.99 4.40 2.04
CA GLN A 184 -16.80 3.24 2.39
C GLN A 184 -18.16 3.33 1.69
N ILE A 185 -18.61 2.21 1.12
CA ILE A 185 -19.98 2.02 0.65
C ILE A 185 -20.62 0.86 1.40
N ILE A 186 -21.95 0.93 1.56
CA ILE A 186 -22.71 -0.14 2.22
C ILE A 186 -23.25 -1.08 1.14
N TYR A 187 -23.03 -2.38 1.33
CA TYR A 187 -23.63 -3.39 0.49
C TYR A 187 -25.15 -3.44 0.70
N ASN A 188 -25.90 -3.36 -0.39
CA ASN A 188 -27.34 -3.56 -0.40
C ASN A 188 -27.67 -4.62 -1.47
N GLU A 189 -28.27 -5.73 -1.03
CA GLU A 189 -28.62 -6.86 -1.90
C GLU A 189 -29.61 -6.51 -3.01
N ASN A 190 -30.37 -5.41 -2.86
CA ASN A 190 -31.33 -4.93 -3.85
C ASN A 190 -30.70 -4.07 -4.95
N ASN A 191 -29.44 -3.68 -4.80
CA ASN A 191 -28.73 -2.84 -5.76
C ASN A 191 -27.79 -3.67 -6.66
N ASP A 192 -27.41 -3.10 -7.80
CA ASP A 192 -26.27 -3.60 -8.56
C ASP A 192 -24.97 -3.14 -7.89
N ILE A 193 -24.41 -4.01 -7.06
CA ILE A 193 -23.14 -3.79 -6.37
C ILE A 193 -21.97 -3.48 -7.32
N LYS A 194 -21.98 -3.98 -8.56
CA LYS A 194 -20.88 -3.67 -9.50
C LYS A 194 -20.92 -2.19 -9.91
N GLU A 195 -22.11 -1.67 -10.14
CA GLU A 195 -22.31 -0.24 -10.45
C GLU A 195 -22.07 0.63 -9.21
N ASP A 196 -22.48 0.20 -8.02
CA ASP A 196 -22.19 0.92 -6.76
C ASP A 196 -20.69 1.01 -6.48
N ILE A 197 -19.93 -0.07 -6.72
CA ILE A 197 -18.46 -0.07 -6.66
C ILE A 197 -17.87 0.90 -7.70
N TRP A 198 -18.31 0.81 -8.95
CA TRP A 198 -17.83 1.67 -10.03
C TRP A 198 -18.01 3.16 -9.71
N ARG A 199 -19.20 3.54 -9.23
CA ARG A 199 -19.49 4.91 -8.76
C ARG A 199 -18.72 5.27 -7.50
N GLY A 200 -18.51 4.30 -6.61
CA GLY A 200 -17.72 4.43 -5.39
C GLY A 200 -16.27 4.80 -5.68
N LEU A 201 -15.65 4.16 -6.67
CA LEU A 201 -14.27 4.42 -7.08
C LEU A 201 -14.07 5.81 -7.71
N ASN A 202 -15.15 6.45 -8.19
CA ASN A 202 -15.08 7.75 -8.87
C ASN A 202 -14.06 7.75 -10.03
N ILE A 203 -14.07 6.68 -10.82
CA ILE A 203 -13.23 6.52 -12.01
C ILE A 203 -14.08 6.62 -13.28
N ILE A 204 -13.41 6.95 -14.38
CA ILE A 204 -13.93 6.89 -15.75
C ILE A 204 -13.05 5.93 -16.56
N LYS A 205 -13.63 5.31 -17.59
CA LYS A 205 -12.87 4.55 -18.58
C LYS A 205 -12.63 5.40 -19.82
N VAL A 206 -11.39 5.38 -20.30
CA VAL A 206 -10.94 6.11 -21.48
C VAL A 206 -10.16 5.17 -22.37
N TYR A 207 -10.41 5.22 -23.67
CA TYR A 207 -9.71 4.41 -24.66
C TYR A 207 -8.54 5.19 -25.23
N THR A 208 -7.40 4.53 -25.46
CA THR A 208 -6.31 5.10 -26.28
C THR A 208 -6.40 4.56 -27.70
N LYS A 209 -5.90 5.31 -28.68
CA LYS A 209 -5.66 4.76 -30.02
C LYS A 209 -4.41 5.33 -30.67
N GLU A 210 -3.85 4.57 -31.60
CA GLU A 210 -2.82 5.03 -32.52
C GLU A 210 -3.44 5.74 -33.74
N PRO A 211 -2.71 6.66 -34.40
CA PRO A 211 -3.18 7.32 -35.61
C PRO A 211 -3.62 6.32 -36.70
N GLY A 212 -4.89 6.43 -37.13
CA GLY A 212 -5.46 5.59 -38.16
C GLY A 212 -5.76 4.14 -37.73
N LYS A 213 -5.71 3.84 -36.44
CA LYS A 213 -6.08 2.55 -35.85
C LYS A 213 -7.38 2.64 -35.07
N GLU A 214 -7.97 1.49 -34.81
CA GLU A 214 -9.09 1.35 -33.89
C GLU A 214 -8.65 1.59 -32.43
N PRO A 215 -9.57 1.97 -31.53
CA PRO A 215 -9.30 2.06 -30.10
C PRO A 215 -8.74 0.76 -29.52
N SER A 216 -7.71 0.90 -28.69
CA SER A 216 -7.05 -0.20 -28.01
C SER A 216 -7.91 -0.75 -26.86
N TYR A 217 -7.76 -2.05 -26.61
CA TYR A 217 -8.36 -2.75 -25.47
C TYR A 217 -7.25 -3.41 -24.63
N PRO A 218 -7.36 -3.43 -23.28
CA PRO A 218 -8.42 -2.85 -22.46
C PRO A 218 -8.38 -1.31 -22.44
N PRO A 219 -9.50 -0.63 -22.10
CA PRO A 219 -9.47 0.79 -21.79
C PRO A 219 -8.65 1.05 -20.52
N PHE A 220 -8.27 2.31 -20.34
CA PHE A 220 -7.67 2.80 -19.10
C PHE A 220 -8.76 3.24 -18.14
N ALA A 221 -8.60 2.88 -16.87
CA ALA A 221 -9.37 3.48 -15.78
C ALA A 221 -8.55 4.60 -15.16
N ILE A 222 -9.11 5.80 -15.14
CA ILE A 222 -8.49 7.00 -14.53
C ILE A 222 -9.51 7.68 -13.63
N GLU A 223 -9.05 8.48 -12.67
CA GLU A 223 -9.95 9.23 -11.79
C GLU A 223 -10.85 10.16 -12.60
N LYS A 224 -12.10 10.29 -12.19
CA LYS A 224 -13.01 11.27 -12.78
C LYS A 224 -12.39 12.67 -12.63
N GLU A 225 -12.63 13.52 -13.63
CA GLU A 225 -12.05 14.89 -13.71
C GLU A 225 -10.55 14.90 -14.06
N SER A 226 -9.95 13.74 -14.36
CA SER A 226 -8.62 13.65 -14.96
C SER A 226 -8.55 14.36 -16.31
N THR A 227 -7.38 14.90 -16.61
CA THR A 227 -7.07 15.59 -17.86
C THR A 227 -6.27 14.70 -18.83
N ILE A 228 -6.03 15.20 -20.04
CA ILE A 228 -5.09 14.60 -20.98
C ILE A 228 -3.68 14.46 -20.37
N GLY A 229 -3.26 15.39 -19.52
CA GLY A 229 -1.98 15.34 -18.81
C GLY A 229 -1.89 14.15 -17.87
N ASP A 230 -2.91 13.99 -17.03
CA ASP A 230 -2.98 12.89 -16.06
C ASP A 230 -2.99 11.54 -16.78
N MET A 231 -3.76 11.43 -17.86
CA MET A 231 -3.76 10.24 -18.71
C MET A 231 -2.40 9.97 -19.35
N ALA A 232 -1.72 10.99 -19.88
CA ALA A 232 -0.41 10.83 -20.51
C ALA A 232 0.65 10.37 -19.50
N GLU A 233 0.62 10.89 -18.27
CA GLU A 233 1.50 10.44 -17.19
C GLU A 233 1.22 8.99 -16.79
N HIS A 234 -0.06 8.62 -16.71
CA HIS A 234 -0.50 7.26 -16.42
C HIS A 234 0.01 6.26 -17.46
N VAL A 235 0.06 6.64 -18.74
CA VAL A 235 0.64 5.81 -19.80
C VAL A 235 2.16 5.73 -19.65
N HIS A 236 2.86 6.88 -19.56
CA HIS A 236 4.30 6.92 -19.31
C HIS A 236 4.77 8.32 -18.88
N ARG A 237 5.57 8.41 -17.81
CA ARG A 237 6.06 9.70 -17.24
C ARG A 237 6.76 10.63 -18.24
N ASP A 238 7.46 10.09 -19.23
CA ASP A 238 8.14 10.91 -20.24
C ASP A 238 7.21 11.51 -21.31
N PHE A 239 5.94 11.09 -21.36
CA PHE A 239 5.03 11.55 -22.40
C PHE A 239 4.68 13.02 -22.27
N ILE A 240 4.55 13.51 -21.03
CA ILE A 240 4.29 14.93 -20.74
C ILE A 240 5.35 15.82 -21.41
N LYS A 241 6.64 15.49 -21.27
CA LYS A 241 7.75 16.32 -21.79
C LYS A 241 7.73 16.42 -23.31
N LYS A 242 7.25 15.38 -23.98
CA LYS A 242 7.18 15.29 -25.44
C LYS A 242 5.78 15.63 -25.96
N PHE A 243 4.82 15.97 -25.12
CA PHE A 243 3.45 16.20 -25.54
C PHE A 243 3.37 17.37 -26.53
N ARG A 244 2.62 17.19 -27.63
CA ARG A 244 2.34 18.24 -28.62
C ARG A 244 0.87 18.64 -28.61
N PHE A 245 -0.01 17.66 -28.66
CA PHE A 245 -1.48 17.80 -28.53
C PHE A 245 -2.09 16.40 -28.43
N ALA A 246 -3.38 16.33 -28.10
CA ALA A 246 -4.18 15.12 -28.26
C ALA A 246 -5.34 15.38 -29.22
N ARG A 247 -5.89 14.31 -29.79
CA ARG A 247 -7.22 14.33 -30.40
C ARG A 247 -8.17 13.51 -29.54
N VAL A 248 -9.37 14.02 -29.34
CA VAL A 248 -10.40 13.37 -28.53
C VAL A 248 -11.67 13.15 -29.34
N TRP A 249 -12.28 11.98 -29.16
CA TRP A 249 -13.62 11.64 -29.61
C TRP A 249 -14.43 11.25 -28.38
N GLY A 250 -15.66 11.75 -28.24
CA GLY A 250 -16.50 11.44 -27.08
C GLY A 250 -17.14 12.68 -26.47
N LYS A 251 -17.62 12.54 -25.23
CA LYS A 251 -18.49 13.51 -24.56
C LYS A 251 -17.73 14.76 -24.11
N SER A 252 -16.42 14.68 -23.91
CA SER A 252 -15.62 15.87 -23.57
C SER A 252 -15.30 16.74 -24.78
N ALA A 253 -15.37 16.18 -26.00
CA ALA A 253 -15.06 16.90 -27.22
C ALA A 253 -16.29 17.61 -27.79
N THR A 254 -16.09 18.81 -28.32
CA THR A 254 -17.13 19.58 -29.02
C THR A 254 -17.48 18.96 -30.38
N HIS A 255 -16.49 18.33 -31.03
CA HIS A 255 -16.67 17.55 -32.25
C HIS A 255 -15.64 16.42 -32.30
N ASP A 256 -15.92 15.40 -33.09
CA ASP A 256 -15.02 14.25 -33.26
C ASP A 256 -13.61 14.66 -33.71
N GLY A 257 -12.61 14.09 -33.05
CA GLY A 257 -11.20 14.36 -33.32
C GLY A 257 -10.76 15.78 -32.96
N GLN A 258 -11.47 16.45 -32.04
CA GLN A 258 -11.08 17.77 -31.55
C GLN A 258 -9.64 17.73 -31.05
N ARG A 259 -8.84 18.68 -31.52
CA ARG A 259 -7.48 18.86 -31.03
C ARG A 259 -7.52 19.61 -29.70
N VAL A 260 -6.93 19.01 -28.67
CA VAL A 260 -6.95 19.54 -27.30
C VAL A 260 -5.54 19.62 -26.69
N GLY A 261 -5.43 20.45 -25.66
CA GLY A 261 -4.22 20.62 -24.86
C GLY A 261 -4.14 19.62 -23.70
N ILE A 262 -3.14 19.81 -22.83
CA ILE A 262 -2.88 18.92 -21.70
C ILE A 262 -3.95 19.06 -20.59
N ASP A 263 -4.50 20.26 -20.41
CA ASP A 263 -5.48 20.58 -19.36
C ASP A 263 -6.93 20.20 -19.71
N HIS A 264 -7.14 19.54 -20.86
CA HIS A 264 -8.48 19.16 -21.29
C HIS A 264 -8.99 18.00 -20.43
N GLU A 265 -10.10 18.23 -19.72
CA GLU A 265 -10.75 17.24 -18.88
C GLU A 265 -11.42 16.14 -19.72
N LEU A 266 -11.17 14.89 -19.35
CA LEU A 266 -11.74 13.71 -20.00
C LEU A 266 -13.09 13.33 -19.38
N LYS A 267 -13.93 12.68 -20.19
CA LYS A 267 -15.21 12.11 -19.78
C LYS A 267 -15.24 10.61 -20.08
N ASP A 268 -16.16 9.93 -19.41
CA ASP A 268 -16.36 8.47 -19.56
C ASP A 268 -16.69 8.10 -21.01
N ASP A 269 -16.02 7.05 -21.50
CA ASP A 269 -16.02 6.55 -22.89
C ASP A 269 -15.24 7.40 -23.91
N ASP A 270 -14.50 8.43 -23.49
CA ASP A 270 -13.66 9.18 -24.43
C ASP A 270 -12.60 8.29 -25.07
N ILE A 271 -12.26 8.60 -26.32
CA ILE A 271 -11.16 7.99 -27.08
C ILE A 271 -10.09 9.06 -27.28
N VAL A 272 -8.85 8.75 -26.94
CA VAL A 272 -7.71 9.67 -26.95
C VAL A 272 -6.61 9.17 -27.88
N GLU A 273 -6.20 10.01 -28.82
CA GLU A 273 -5.03 9.81 -29.69
C GLU A 273 -3.96 10.83 -29.30
N LEU A 274 -2.89 10.38 -28.66
CA LEU A 274 -1.79 11.25 -28.19
C LEU A 274 -0.81 11.53 -29.34
N HIS A 275 -0.45 12.80 -29.52
CA HIS A 275 0.57 13.23 -30.49
C HIS A 275 1.76 13.82 -29.75
N MET A 276 2.93 13.22 -29.98
CA MET A 276 4.19 13.60 -29.36
C MET A 276 5.07 14.38 -30.36
N LYS A 277 5.99 15.19 -29.83
CA LYS A 277 7.03 15.91 -30.58
C LYS A 277 8.18 15.00 -30.98
#